data_AF-A0A377CX13-F1
#
_entry.id   AF-A0A377CX13-F1
#
_cell.length_a   1.000
_cell.length_b   1.000
_cell.length_c   1.000
_cell.angle_alpha   90.00
_cell.angle_beta   90.00
_cell.angle_gamma   90.00
#
_symmetry.space_group_name_H-M   'P 1'
#
loop_
_entity.id
_entity.type
_entity.pdbx_description
1 polymer ?
#
loop_
_entity_poly.entity_id
_entity_poly.type
_entity_poly.pdbx_seq_one_letter_code
_entity_poly.pdbx_strand_id
1 'polypeptide(L)'
;MCADLKGYPLYIIVAYWGLRNNKTLTTTDVSRNFLITQQQSYDVLTYIYQEAQKQITATKRTLFNEHKRRISAFRILDIDKGILRTPKKEIAYASYDNIPTVTMKSTRCEIQDSFYRTAPLDVFKKDR
;
A
#
# COMPACT_ATOMS: atom_id res chain seq x y z
N MET A 1 -7.88 -3.73 19.17
CA MET A 1 -8.34 -3.85 17.75
C MET A 1 -9.84 -4.12 17.73
N CYS A 2 -10.56 -3.62 16.71
CA CYS A 2 -11.99 -3.89 16.53
C CYS A 2 -12.22 -5.35 16.10
N ALA A 3 -12.42 -6.26 17.07
CA ALA A 3 -12.67 -7.68 16.81
C ALA A 3 -13.87 -7.92 15.87
N ASP A 4 -14.87 -7.04 15.94
CA ASP A 4 -16.09 -7.06 15.14
C ASP A 4 -15.82 -6.88 13.63
N LEU A 5 -14.66 -6.34 13.25
CA LEU A 5 -14.29 -6.05 11.86
C LEU A 5 -13.33 -7.09 11.26
N LYS A 6 -13.16 -8.25 11.91
CA LYS A 6 -12.31 -9.33 11.39
C LYS A 6 -12.87 -9.86 10.07
N GLY A 7 -12.04 -9.80 9.02
CA GLY A 7 -12.36 -10.26 7.67
C GLY A 7 -12.86 -9.18 6.71
N TYR A 8 -12.95 -7.93 7.14
CA TYR A 8 -13.21 -6.81 6.22
C TYR A 8 -11.91 -6.31 5.56
N PRO A 9 -12.00 -5.74 4.35
CA PRO A 9 -10.90 -5.02 3.73
C PRO A 9 -10.29 -3.96 4.65
N LEU A 10 -8.96 -3.80 4.57
CA LEU A 10 -8.19 -2.90 5.42
C LEU A 10 -8.74 -1.47 5.45
N TYR A 11 -9.17 -0.93 4.31
CA TYR A 11 -9.71 0.43 4.22
C TYR A 11 -10.98 0.64 5.07
N ILE A 12 -11.82 -0.39 5.19
CA ILE A 12 -13.02 -0.36 6.04
C ILE A 12 -12.60 -0.33 7.50
N ILE A 13 -11.66 -1.20 7.89
CA ILE A 13 -11.16 -1.26 9.28
C ILE A 13 -10.53 0.08 9.67
N VAL A 14 -9.72 0.67 8.80
CA VAL A 14 -9.09 1.99 9.01
C VAL A 14 -10.13 3.10 9.12
N ALA A 15 -11.13 3.13 8.23
CA ALA A 15 -12.19 4.13 8.27
C ALA A 15 -13.01 4.05 9.58
N TYR A 16 -13.44 2.85 9.97
CA TYR A 16 -14.17 2.65 11.22
C TYR A 16 -13.34 3.00 12.45
N TRP A 17 -12.05 2.68 12.44
CA TRP A 17 -11.15 3.08 13.50
C TRP A 17 -11.06 4.61 13.62
N GLY A 18 -10.92 5.32 12.50
CA GLY A 18 -10.92 6.78 12.50
C GLY A 18 -12.23 7.38 13.02
N LEU A 19 -13.37 6.85 12.55
CA LEU A 19 -14.70 7.31 12.96
C LEU A 19 -14.97 7.06 14.44
N ARG A 20 -14.76 5.83 14.93
CA ARG A 20 -15.02 5.44 16.33
C ARG A 20 -14.19 6.26 17.33
N ASN A 21 -12.97 6.63 16.96
CA ASN A 21 -12.09 7.42 17.81
C ASN A 21 -12.21 8.93 17.58
N ASN A 22 -13.11 9.38 16.68
CA ASN A 22 -13.22 10.77 16.24
C ASN A 22 -11.85 11.39 15.89
N LYS A 23 -10.98 10.60 15.25
CA LYS A 23 -9.57 10.91 15.06
C LYS A 23 -9.29 11.39 13.64
N THR A 24 -8.46 12.42 13.53
CA THR A 24 -7.85 12.80 12.25
C THR A 24 -6.72 11.82 11.93
N LEU A 25 -6.80 11.17 10.77
CA LEU A 25 -5.90 10.13 10.31
C LEU A 25 -4.78 10.72 9.44
N THR A 26 -3.54 10.45 9.79
CA THR A 26 -2.38 10.69 8.92
C THR A 26 -1.76 9.38 8.47
N THR A 27 -0.93 9.42 7.43
CA THR A 27 -0.14 8.26 6.96
C THR A 27 0.69 7.64 8.10
N THR A 28 1.24 8.47 8.98
CA THR A 28 2.03 8.01 10.13
C THR A 28 1.16 7.36 11.20
N ASP A 29 -0.04 7.90 11.46
CA ASP A 29 -0.97 7.30 12.41
C ASP A 29 -1.40 5.90 11.97
N VAL A 30 -1.79 5.76 10.70
CA VAL A 30 -2.26 4.48 10.16
C VAL A 30 -1.12 3.45 10.12
N SER A 31 0.07 3.83 9.64
CA SER A 31 1.20 2.89 9.57
C SER A 31 1.57 2.31 10.94
N ARG A 32 1.61 3.16 11.98
CA ARG A 32 1.92 2.73 13.36
C ARG A 32 0.82 1.87 13.99
N ASN A 33 -0.45 2.20 13.76
CA ASN A 33 -1.57 1.48 14.41
C ASN A 33 -1.90 0.15 13.73
N PHE A 34 -1.64 0.04 12.42
CA PHE A 34 -1.97 -1.14 11.62
C PHE A 34 -0.74 -1.97 11.23
N LEU A 35 0.46 -1.55 11.63
CA LEU A 35 1.73 -2.23 11.36
C LEU A 35 1.96 -2.47 9.86
N ILE A 36 1.60 -1.47 9.05
CA ILE A 36 1.80 -1.46 7.59
C ILE A 36 2.79 -0.36 7.21
N THR A 37 3.34 -0.43 6.00
CA THR A 37 4.24 0.61 5.50
C THR A 37 3.55 1.96 5.35
N GLN A 38 4.32 3.06 5.33
CA GLN A 38 3.78 4.39 5.05
C GLN A 38 3.16 4.47 3.64
N GLN A 39 3.75 3.79 2.66
CA GLN A 39 3.18 3.73 1.30
C GLN A 39 1.80 3.08 1.33
N GLN A 40 1.67 1.89 1.93
CA GLN A 40 0.36 1.22 2.06
C GLN A 40 -0.65 2.07 2.83
N SER A 41 -0.21 2.78 3.87
CA SER A 41 -1.07 3.70 4.63
C SER A 41 -1.58 4.85 3.76
N TYR A 42 -0.70 5.41 2.93
CA TYR A 42 -1.05 6.47 1.99
C TYR A 42 -2.06 5.97 0.95
N ASP A 43 -1.82 4.77 0.39
CA ASP A 43 -2.70 4.16 -0.60
C ASP A 43 -4.09 3.90 -0.01
N VAL A 44 -4.17 3.37 1.21
CA VAL A 44 -5.44 3.15 1.92
C VAL A 44 -6.19 4.46 2.16
N LEU A 45 -5.53 5.49 2.68
CA LEU A 45 -6.17 6.79 2.93
C LEU A 45 -6.64 7.46 1.64
N THR A 46 -5.85 7.33 0.57
CA THR A 46 -6.18 7.84 -0.75
C THR A 46 -7.37 7.11 -1.33
N TYR A 47 -7.41 5.78 -1.24
CA TYR A 47 -8.53 4.96 -1.67
C TYR A 47 -9.83 5.32 -0.93
N ILE A 48 -9.77 5.46 0.40
CA ILE A 48 -10.93 5.90 1.20
C ILE A 48 -11.47 7.23 0.68
N TYR A 49 -10.57 8.18 0.42
CA TYR A 49 -10.96 9.53 0.03
C TYR A 49 -11.43 9.64 -1.42
N GLN A 50 -10.87 8.87 -2.36
CA GLN A 50 -11.15 9.02 -3.80
C GLN A 50 -12.16 7.99 -4.31
N GLU A 51 -11.98 6.72 -3.94
CA GLU A 51 -12.72 5.60 -4.53
C GLU A 51 -13.91 5.16 -3.66
N ALA A 52 -13.76 5.22 -2.33
CA ALA A 52 -14.79 4.73 -1.40
C ALA A 52 -15.88 5.78 -1.06
N GLN A 53 -15.90 6.94 -1.73
CA GLN A 53 -16.79 8.06 -1.39
C GLN A 53 -18.29 7.72 -1.37
N LYS A 54 -18.71 6.73 -2.16
CA LYS A 54 -20.11 6.27 -2.20
C LYS A 54 -20.58 5.70 -0.86
N GLN A 55 -19.67 5.17 -0.05
CA GLN A 55 -19.97 4.46 1.19
C GLN A 55 -19.30 5.10 2.41
N ILE A 56 -18.25 5.91 2.21
CA ILE A 56 -17.47 6.53 3.29
C ILE A 56 -17.36 8.02 3.01
N THR A 57 -17.93 8.82 3.90
CA THR A 57 -17.79 10.27 3.86
C THR A 57 -16.51 10.66 4.62
N ALA A 58 -15.56 11.29 3.93
CA ALA A 58 -14.31 11.75 4.52
C ALA A 58 -13.93 13.15 4.04
N THR A 59 -13.24 13.90 4.88
CA THR A 59 -12.65 15.20 4.52
C THR A 59 -11.15 15.12 4.54
N LYS A 60 -10.51 15.81 3.58
CA LYS A 60 -9.04 15.91 3.49
C LYS A 60 -8.60 17.32 3.89
N ARG A 61 -7.56 17.41 4.71
CA ARG A 61 -6.90 18.66 5.11
C ARG A 61 -5.40 18.53 4.91
N THR A 62 -4.75 19.66 4.63
CA THR A 62 -3.29 19.77 4.68
C THR A 62 -2.89 20.22 6.07
N LEU A 63 -2.01 19.48 6.73
CA LEU A 63 -1.37 19.87 7.98
C LEU A 63 0.14 20.03 7.77
N PHE A 64 0.84 20.54 8.77
CA PHE A 64 2.29 20.58 8.80
C PHE A 64 2.80 19.70 9.92
N ASN A 65 3.80 18.88 9.64
CA ASN A 65 4.49 18.11 10.68
C ASN A 65 5.49 18.98 11.46
N GLU A 66 6.15 18.40 12.46
CA GLU A 66 7.17 19.05 13.29
C GLU A 66 8.33 19.63 12.46
N HIS A 67 8.63 19.03 11.31
CA HIS A 67 9.65 19.49 10.36
C HIS A 67 9.13 20.49 9.31
N LYS A 68 7.96 21.10 9.53
CA LYS A 68 7.30 22.05 8.62
C LYS A 68 7.03 21.49 7.21
N ARG A 69 6.99 20.16 7.05
CA ARG A 69 6.59 19.52 5.80
C ARG A 69 5.08 19.37 5.75
N ARG A 70 4.51 19.62 4.58
CA ARG A 70 3.08 19.43 4.32
C ARG A 70 2.75 17.94 4.38
N ILE A 71 1.70 17.61 5.12
CA ILE A 71 1.17 16.24 5.21
C ILE A 71 -0.34 16.26 4.91
N SER A 72 -0.82 15.16 4.33
CA SER A 72 -2.26 14.94 4.16
C SER A 72 -2.85 14.32 5.41
N ALA A 73 -3.98 14.86 5.86
CA ALA A 73 -4.71 14.39 7.02
C ALA A 73 -6.19 14.20 6.64
N PHE A 74 -6.79 13.10 7.07
CA PHE A 74 -8.13 12.70 6.67
C PHE A 74 -9.02 12.55 7.89
N ARG A 75 -10.23 13.09 7.85
CA ARG A 75 -11.22 12.88 8.91
C ARG A 75 -12.42 12.17 8.34
N ILE A 76 -12.72 11.00 8.89
CA ILE A 76 -13.91 10.23 8.56
C ILE A 76 -15.10 10.87 9.28
N LEU A 77 -16.16 11.17 8.54
CA LEU A 77 -17.36 11.83 9.05
C LEU A 77 -18.51 10.83 9.21
N ASP A 78 -18.68 9.94 8.25
CA ASP A 78 -19.73 8.93 8.27
C ASP A 78 -19.36 7.72 7.43
N ILE A 79 -19.95 6.57 7.74
CA ILE A 79 -19.80 5.31 7.01
C ILE A 79 -21.18 4.67 6.86
N ASP A 80 -21.58 4.39 5.61
CA ASP A 80 -22.82 3.71 5.29
C ASP A 80 -22.87 2.33 5.97
N LYS A 81 -23.92 2.08 6.75
CA LYS A 81 -24.17 0.81 7.43
C LYS A 81 -24.31 -0.37 6.46
N GLY A 82 -24.67 -0.10 5.20
CA GLY A 82 -24.71 -1.09 4.13
C GLY A 82 -23.35 -1.73 3.82
N ILE A 83 -22.23 -1.04 4.11
CA ILE A 83 -20.89 -1.54 3.80
C ILE A 83 -20.57 -2.85 4.54
N LEU A 84 -21.12 -3.01 5.76
CA LEU A 84 -20.92 -4.20 6.58
C LEU A 84 -21.78 -5.39 6.12
N ARG A 85 -22.81 -5.16 5.30
CA ARG A 85 -23.69 -6.21 4.78
C ARG A 85 -23.12 -6.87 3.52
N THR A 86 -22.12 -6.25 2.89
CA THR A 86 -21.43 -6.84 1.73
C THR A 86 -20.80 -8.16 2.18
N PRO A 87 -21.13 -9.30 1.53
CA PRO A 87 -20.67 -10.60 1.99
C PRO A 87 -19.14 -10.63 2.04
N LYS A 88 -18.60 -11.33 3.06
CA LYS A 88 -17.21 -11.78 3.09
C LYS A 88 -16.98 -12.63 1.85
N LYS A 89 -16.64 -12.02 0.72
CA LYS A 89 -16.12 -12.77 -0.43
C LYS A 89 -14.74 -13.23 -0.02
N GLU A 90 -14.71 -14.39 0.63
CA GLU A 90 -13.49 -15.14 0.82
C GLU A 90 -12.89 -15.33 -0.57
N ILE A 91 -11.73 -14.75 -0.81
CA ILE A 91 -11.02 -14.95 -2.07
C ILE A 91 -10.58 -16.41 -2.03
N ALA A 92 -11.32 -17.27 -2.74
CA ALA A 92 -10.95 -18.66 -2.88
C ALA A 92 -9.65 -18.74 -3.69
N TYR A 93 -8.54 -19.04 -3.02
CA TYR A 93 -7.29 -19.39 -3.69
C TYR A 93 -7.37 -20.87 -4.07
N ALA A 94 -7.30 -21.17 -5.36
CA ALA A 94 -7.06 -22.55 -5.79
C ALA A 94 -5.64 -22.94 -5.33
N SER A 95 -5.51 -23.99 -4.51
CA SER A 95 -4.19 -24.55 -4.22
C SER A 95 -3.67 -25.30 -5.45
N TYR A 96 -2.41 -25.09 -5.79
CA TYR A 96 -1.72 -25.77 -6.89
C TYR A 96 -0.90 -26.98 -6.42
N ASP A 97 -1.28 -27.61 -5.30
CA ASP A 97 -0.53 -28.74 -4.72
C ASP A 97 -0.44 -29.99 -5.63
N ASN A 98 -1.05 -29.96 -6.83
CA ASN A 98 -0.99 -31.03 -7.83
C ASN A 98 -0.52 -30.55 -9.21
N ILE A 99 0.48 -29.68 -9.31
CA ILE A 99 1.17 -29.48 -10.60
C ILE A 99 2.11 -30.68 -10.81
N PRO A 100 1.90 -31.57 -11.80
CA PRO A 100 2.87 -32.61 -12.10
C PRO A 100 4.20 -31.97 -12.47
N THR A 101 5.29 -32.46 -11.89
CA THR A 101 6.66 -31.99 -12.16
C THR A 101 6.96 -32.16 -13.65
N VAL A 102 6.78 -31.09 -14.43
CA VAL A 102 7.24 -31.05 -15.82
C VAL A 102 8.75 -30.80 -15.78
N THR A 103 9.53 -31.87 -15.99
CA THR A 103 10.97 -31.76 -16.23
C THR A 103 11.20 -31.02 -17.55
N MET A 104 11.39 -29.71 -17.49
CA MET A 104 11.79 -28.93 -18.66
C MET A 104 13.26 -29.18 -18.95
N LYS A 105 13.58 -29.78 -20.10
CA LYS A 105 14.94 -29.79 -20.63
C LYS A 105 15.31 -28.34 -20.98
N SER A 106 16.31 -27.80 -20.29
CA SER A 106 16.86 -26.46 -20.53
C SER A 106 17.54 -26.45 -21.90
N THR A 107 16.93 -25.76 -22.86
CA THR A 107 17.63 -25.33 -24.08
C THR A 107 18.06 -23.88 -23.86
N ARG A 108 19.36 -23.67 -23.69
CA ARG A 108 19.99 -22.37 -23.47
C ARG A 108 19.78 -21.48 -24.70
N CYS A 109 18.97 -20.43 -24.58
CA CYS A 109 18.94 -19.35 -25.56
C CYS A 109 19.98 -18.30 -25.18
N GLU A 110 20.95 -18.05 -26.06
CA GLU A 110 21.95 -17.00 -25.92
C GLU A 110 21.33 -15.65 -26.25
N ILE A 111 21.30 -14.74 -25.28
CA ILE A 111 20.97 -13.34 -25.51
C ILE A 111 22.31 -12.59 -25.61
N GLN A 112 22.57 -11.98 -26.76
CA GLN A 112 23.69 -11.08 -26.96
C GLN A 112 23.43 -9.79 -26.17
N ASP A 113 24.17 -9.61 -25.08
CA ASP A 113 24.25 -8.35 -24.34
C ASP A 113 24.98 -7.31 -25.19
N SER A 114 24.22 -6.40 -25.81
CA SER A 114 24.76 -5.14 -26.30
C SER A 114 24.45 -4.03 -25.29
N PHE A 115 25.47 -3.20 -25.06
CA PHE A 115 25.46 -1.97 -24.25
C PHE A 115 25.63 -2.12 -22.74
N TYR A 116 26.88 -2.25 -22.29
CA TYR A 116 27.52 -1.28 -21.39
C TYR A 116 29.06 -1.37 -21.51
N ARG A 117 29.70 -0.32 -22.02
CA ARG A 117 30.99 0.15 -21.49
C ARG A 117 31.25 1.60 -21.85
N THR A 118 31.12 2.40 -20.80
CA THR A 118 31.60 3.76 -20.60
C THR A 118 33.11 3.89 -20.81
N ALA A 119 33.51 5.13 -21.12
CA ALA A 119 34.86 5.59 -21.45
C ALA A 119 35.96 5.20 -20.42
N PRO A 120 37.24 5.09 -20.86
CA PRO A 120 38.36 4.91 -19.94
C PRO A 120 38.82 6.24 -19.31
N LEU A 121 38.89 6.25 -17.98
CA LEU A 121 39.77 7.12 -17.21
C LEU A 121 41.16 6.46 -17.20
N ASP A 122 42.10 6.98 -17.97
CA ASP A 122 43.51 6.63 -17.81
C ASP A 122 44.25 7.70 -17.01
N VAL A 123 45.11 7.15 -16.16
CA VAL A 123 45.68 7.73 -14.95
C VAL A 123 46.94 8.52 -15.27
N PHE A 124 47.09 9.67 -14.60
CA PHE A 124 48.32 10.44 -14.44
C PHE A 124 49.54 9.52 -14.19
N LYS A 125 50.54 9.58 -15.08
CA LYS A 125 51.93 9.21 -14.75
C LYS A 125 52.81 10.45 -14.82
N LYS A 126 53.69 10.49 -13.82
CA LYS A 126 54.50 11.59 -13.31
C LYS A 126 55.89 11.62 -13.95
N ASP A 127 56.39 12.85 -14.17
CA ASP A 127 57.77 13.35 -14.31
C ASP A 127 58.87 12.45 -14.91
N ARG A 128 59.47 12.88 -16.03
CA ARG A 128 60.82 13.49 -16.07
C ARG A 128 61.11 14.17 -17.41
#